data_AF-A0A1G0PC15-F1
#
_entry.id   AF-A0A1G0PC15-F1
#
_cell.length_a   1.000
_cell.length_b   1.000
_cell.length_c   1.000
_cell.angle_alpha   90.00
_cell.angle_beta   90.00
_cell.angle_gamma   90.00
#
_symmetry.space_group_name_H-M   'P 1'
#
loop_
_entity.id
_entity.type
_entity.pdbx_description
1 polymer ?
#
loop_
_entity_poly.entity_id
_entity_poly.type
_entity_poly.pdbx_seq_one_letter_code
_entity_poly.pdbx_strand_id
1 'polypeptide(L)' 'MFLMFTLGRTNVLPVGDLGIKKAIMLNYNLKKMPTEEIVTKTAKKNNWSPYNSVAAWYLWKSLEMNPESI' A
#
# COMPACT_ATOMS: atom_id res chain seq x y z
N MET A 1 10.57 4.58 -1.08
CA MET A 1 11.63 3.99 -1.91
C MET A 1 12.95 3.76 -1.18
N PHE A 2 13.81 4.77 -0.99
CA PHE A 2 15.16 4.56 -0.40
C PHE A 2 15.17 3.78 0.92
N LEU A 3 14.30 4.18 1.87
CA LEU A 3 14.20 3.52 3.17
C LEU A 3 13.85 2.02 3.07
N MET A 4 13.01 1.64 2.11
CA MET A 4 12.54 0.25 1.97
C MET A 4 13.55 -0.59 1.20
N PHE A 5 14.02 -0.09 0.05
CA PHE A 5 14.77 -0.91 -0.91
C PHE A 5 16.29 -0.81 -0.79
N THR A 6 16.80 0.27 -0.19
CA THR A 6 18.24 0.44 0.05
C THR A 6 18.60 0.17 1.50
N LEU A 7 17.80 0.68 2.45
CA LEU A 7 18.06 0.53 3.88
C LEU A 7 17.30 -0.62 4.54
N GLY A 8 16.45 -1.34 3.81
CA GLY A 8 15.73 -2.51 4.33
C GLY A 8 14.79 -2.22 5.50
N ARG A 9 14.33 -0.97 5.69
CA ARG A 9 13.41 -0.64 6.79
C ARG A 9 12.07 -1.34 6.57
N THR A 10 11.65 -2.12 7.56
CA THR A 10 10.45 -2.97 7.51
C THR A 10 9.15 -2.22 7.84
N ASN A 11 9.25 -1.03 8.47
CA ASN A 11 8.09 -0.28 8.97
C ASN A 11 7.88 1.07 8.26
N VAL A 12 7.87 1.08 6.92
CA VAL A 12 7.62 2.27 6.11
C VAL A 12 6.34 2.09 5.31
N LEU A 13 5.40 3.04 5.46
CA LEU A 13 4.15 3.12 4.69
C LEU A 13 4.25 4.26 3.66
N PRO A 14 4.34 3.97 2.35
CA PRO A 14 4.48 5.00 1.33
C PRO A 14 3.11 5.59 0.94
N VAL A 15 2.55 6.43 1.81
CA VAL A 15 1.18 6.96 1.67
C VAL A 15 0.92 7.75 0.38
N GLY A 16 1.97 8.35 -0.21
CA GLY A 16 1.89 9.13 -1.45
C GLY A 16 1.96 8.29 -2.74
N ASP A 17 2.26 6.99 -2.63
CA ASP A 17 2.47 6.12 -3.79
C ASP A 17 1.14 5.80 -4.51
N LEU A 18 1.08 6.07 -5.82
CA LEU A 18 -0.13 5.83 -6.62
C LEU A 18 -0.45 4.33 -6.73
N GLY A 19 0.56 3.48 -6.79
CA GLY A 19 0.39 2.02 -6.78
C GLY A 19 -0.26 1.56 -5.49
N ILE A 20 0.22 2.00 -4.32
CA ILE A 20 -0.40 1.69 -3.03
C ILE A 20 -1.83 2.23 -2.94
N LYS A 21 -2.08 3.47 -3.37
CA LYS A 21 -3.44 4.02 -3.39
C LYS A 21 -4.37 3.17 -4.26
N LYS A 22 -3.92 2.77 -5.45
CA LYS A 22 -4.67 1.90 -6.37
C LYS A 22 -4.90 0.51 -5.82
N ALA A 23 -3.87 -0.12 -5.26
CA ALA A 23 -3.97 -1.42 -4.63
C ALA A 23 -4.96 -1.40 -3.47
N ILE A 24 -4.90 -0.38 -2.60
CA ILE A 24 -5.86 -0.24 -1.50
C ILE A 24 -7.27 -0.02 -2.05
N MET A 25 -7.44 0.78 -3.11
CA MET A 25 -8.74 0.97 -3.74
C MET A 25 -9.35 -0.36 -4.19
N LEU A 26 -8.58 -1.17 -4.91
CA LEU A 26 -9.05 -2.44 -5.47
C LEU A 26 -9.27 -3.50 -4.37
N ASN A 27 -8.29 -3.73 -3.50
CA ASN A 27 -8.35 -4.78 -2.48
C ASN A 27 -9.35 -4.48 -1.35
N TYR A 28 -9.67 -3.21 -1.09
CA TYR A 28 -10.64 -2.79 -0.08
C TYR A 28 -11.94 -2.25 -0.68
N ASN A 29 -12.19 -2.48 -1.97
CA ASN A 29 -13.42 -2.11 -2.68
C ASN A 29 -13.84 -0.64 -2.50
N LEU A 30 -12.88 0.27 -2.55
CA LEU A 30 -13.17 1.70 -2.45
C LEU A 30 -13.62 2.25 -3.81
N LYS A 31 -14.66 3.09 -3.81
CA LYS A 31 -15.23 3.69 -5.03
C LYS A 31 -14.34 4.77 -5.67
N LYS A 32 -13.39 5.32 -4.92
CA LYS A 32 -12.53 6.43 -5.33
C LYS A 32 -11.11 6.18 -4.84
N MET A 33 -10.14 6.84 -5.48
CA MET A 33 -8.75 6.79 -5.04
C MET A 33 -8.64 7.27 -3.58
N PRO A 34 -8.06 6.46 -2.67
CA PRO A 34 -7.93 6.84 -1.28
C PRO A 34 -6.96 8.01 -1.11
N THR A 35 -7.30 8.92 -0.21
CA THR A 35 -6.39 9.95 0.28
C THR A 35 -5.31 9.32 1.16
N GLU A 36 -4.23 10.06 1.43
CA GLU A 36 -3.14 9.60 2.31
C GLU A 36 -3.62 9.29 3.73
N GLU A 37 -4.64 10.02 4.18
CA GLU A 37 -5.30 9.76 5.46
C GLU A 37 -6.03 8.41 5.46
N ILE A 38 -6.72 8.07 4.36
CA ILE A 38 -7.39 6.77 4.23
C ILE A 38 -6.35 5.65 4.19
N VAL A 39 -5.25 5.81 3.46
CA VAL A 39 -4.15 4.82 3.45
C VAL A 39 -3.62 4.58 4.86
N THR A 40 -3.39 5.64 5.62
CA THR A 40 -2.92 5.56 7.02
C THR A 40 -3.95 4.88 7.92
N LYS A 41 -5.25 5.21 7.78
CA LYS A 41 -6.34 4.57 8.51
C LYS A 41 -6.46 3.09 8.19
N THR A 42 -6.33 2.70 6.92
CA THR A 42 -6.34 1.30 6.48
C THR A 42 -5.17 0.54 7.10
N ALA A 43 -3.96 1.09 7.08
CA ALA A 43 -2.78 0.45 7.68
C ALA A 43 -2.94 0.25 9.19
N LYS A 44 -3.47 1.25 9.91
CA LYS A 44 -3.78 1.16 11.34
C LYS A 44 -4.87 0.14 11.63
N LYS A 45 -5.98 0.17 10.88
CA LYS A 45 -7.12 -0.74 11.06
C LYS A 45 -6.71 -2.21 10.89
N ASN A 46 -5.82 -2.49 9.95
CA ASN A 46 -5.33 -3.85 9.68
C ASN A 46 -4.03 -4.18 10.44
N ASN A 47 -3.61 -3.32 11.37
CA ASN A 47 -2.49 -3.56 12.26
C ASN A 47 -1.18 -3.95 11.53
N TRP A 48 -0.87 -3.28 10.41
CA TRP A 48 0.30 -3.62 9.58
C TRP A 48 1.64 -3.35 10.26
N SER A 49 1.67 -2.45 11.25
CA SER A 49 2.88 -2.19 12.04
C SER A 49 3.26 -3.43 12.87
N PRO A 50 4.55 -3.82 12.94
CA PRO A 50 5.73 -3.09 12.49
C PRO A 50 6.22 -3.42 11.06
N TYR A 51 5.37 -4.01 10.21
CA TYR A 51 5.71 -4.53 8.89
C TYR A 51 4.99 -3.80 7.73
N ASN A 52 4.79 -2.49 7.85
CA ASN A 52 4.13 -1.69 6.81
C ASN A 52 4.78 -1.85 5.42
N SER A 53 6.08 -2.07 5.35
CA SER A 53 6.79 -2.26 4.09
C SER A 53 6.49 -3.60 3.43
N VAL A 54 6.22 -4.64 4.23
CA VAL A 54 5.78 -5.95 3.73
C VAL A 54 4.36 -5.85 3.18
N ALA A 55 3.46 -5.18 3.91
CA ALA A 55 2.10 -4.93 3.42
C ALA A 55 2.10 -4.14 2.09
N ALA A 56 2.93 -3.10 1.98
CA ALA A 56 3.13 -2.35 0.75
C ALA A 56 3.62 -3.23 -0.41
N TRP A 57 4.54 -4.17 -0.14
CA TRP A 57 5.02 -5.11 -1.15
C TRP A 57 3.92 -6.00 -1.71
N TYR A 58 3.08 -6.58 -0.84
CA TYR A 58 1.93 -7.37 -1.26
C TYR A 58 0.88 -6.55 -2.01
N LEU A 59 0.67 -5.29 -1.62
CA LEU A 59 -0.23 -4.39 -2.33
C LEU A 59 0.26 -4.13 -3.76
N TRP A 60 1.56 -3.86 -3.97
CA TRP A 60 2.10 -3.75 -5.33
C TRP A 60 1.95 -5.05 -6.12
N LYS A 61 2.23 -6.21 -5.50
CA LYS A 61 2.03 -7.51 -6.15
C LYS A 61 0.58 -7.80 -6.53
N SER A 62 -0.39 -7.33 -5.75
CA SER A 62 -1.81 -7.50 -6.09
C SER A 62 -2.22 -6.80 -7.39
N LEU A 63 -1.50 -5.75 -7.80
CA LEU A 63 -1.76 -5.05 -9.06
C LEU A 63 -1.28 -5.86 -10.28
N GLU A 64 -0.17 -6.59 -10.15
CA GLU A 64 0.37 -7.44 -11.22
C GLU A 64 -0.58 -8.60 -11.56
N MET A 65 -1.34 -9.09 -10.57
CA MET A 65 -2.28 -10.20 -10.74
C MET A 65 -3.64 -9.78 -11.31
N ASN A 66 -3.89 -8.47 -11.51
CA ASN A 66 -5.18 -7.98 -11.97
C ASN A 66 -5.02 -7.20 -13.30
N PRO A 67 -5.12 -7.85 -14.47
CA PRO A 67 -4.79 -7.27 -15.79
C PRO A 67 -5.67 -6.10 -16.20
N GLU A 68 -6.88 -5.97 -15.63
CA GLU A 68 -7.81 -4.86 -15.89
C GLU A 68 -7.35 -3.53 -15.27
N SER A 69 -6.15 -3.51 -14.66
CA SER A 69 -5.61 -2.38 -13.92
C SER A 69 -4.46 -1.64 -14.62
N ILE A 70 -4.21 -1.86 -15.92
CA ILE A 70 -3.25 -1.07 -16.71
C ILE A 70 -4.01 -0.04 -17.54
#